data_AF-A0A1G1D4B7-F1
#
_entry.id   AF-A0A1G1D4B7-F1
#
_cell.length_a   1.000
_cell.length_b   1.000
_cell.length_c   1.000
_cell.angle_alpha   90.00
_cell.angle_beta   90.00
_cell.angle_gamma   90.00
#
_symmetry.space_group_name_H-M   'P 1'
#
loop_
_entity.id
_entity.type
_entity.pdbx_description
1 polymer ?
#
loop_
_entity_poly.entity_id
_entity_poly.type
_entity_poly.pdbx_seq_one_letter_code
_entity_poly.pdbx_strand_id
1 'polypeptide(L)'
;MSVFNLYSNMFKKEVEIKHLPIREKLEKIEKGEAHWFFPHHVFEQVIIILLVMGVIISLVTLFPPHLGEKADPFVTPEHIKPEWYFLAGYQFLKIAEIFEFFGRGAPKIIGVIGQGIIIFLLIIFPFFDRHPERHPLRRPIATFIGILLALSFIVMTIWGYYS
;
A
#
# COMPACT_ATOMS: atom_id res chain seq x y z
N MET A 1 2.87 -12.37 -21.40
CA MET A 1 1.94 -12.65 -20.28
C MET A 1 2.45 -11.85 -19.08
N SER A 2 1.70 -10.85 -18.60
CA SER A 2 2.18 -9.99 -17.50
C SER A 2 2.39 -10.81 -16.22
N VAL A 3 3.46 -10.53 -15.46
CA VAL A 3 3.75 -11.16 -14.15
C VAL A 3 2.53 -11.10 -13.23
N PHE A 4 1.76 -10.02 -13.32
CA PHE A 4 0.50 -9.84 -12.58
C PHE A 4 -0.57 -10.88 -12.96
N ASN A 5 -0.68 -11.23 -14.24
CA ASN A 5 -1.61 -12.27 -14.69
C ASN A 5 -1.18 -13.65 -14.22
N LEU A 6 0.13 -13.89 -14.06
CA LEU A 6 0.65 -15.15 -13.52
C LEU A 6 0.26 -15.31 -12.04
N TYR A 7 0.51 -14.27 -11.22
CA TYR A 7 0.19 -14.28 -9.79
C TYR A 7 -1.31 -14.32 -9.51
N SER A 8 -2.11 -13.55 -10.25
CA SER A 8 -3.58 -13.56 -10.12
C SER A 8 -4.19 -14.94 -10.42
N ASN A 9 -3.71 -15.59 -11.48
CA ASN A 9 -4.16 -16.92 -11.85
C ASN A 9 -3.70 -17.99 -10.85
N MET A 10 -2.51 -17.84 -10.27
CA MET A 10 -1.98 -18.72 -9.23
C MET A 10 -2.83 -18.67 -7.95
N PHE A 11 -3.13 -17.47 -7.45
CA PHE A 11 -3.96 -17.30 -6.24
C PHE A 11 -5.37 -17.86 -6.41
N LYS A 12 -5.98 -17.67 -7.59
CA LYS A 12 -7.32 -18.19 -7.87
C LYS A 12 -7.33 -19.72 -7.87
N LYS A 13 -6.28 -20.34 -8.41
CA LYS A 13 -6.09 -21.80 -8.38
C LYS A 13 -5.93 -22.32 -6.95
N GLU A 14 -5.14 -21.67 -6.09
CA GLU A 14 -4.95 -22.12 -4.71
C GLU A 14 -6.23 -22.15 -3.89
N VAL A 15 -7.08 -21.11 -4.00
CA VAL A 15 -8.36 -21.03 -3.28
C VAL A 15 -9.31 -22.13 -3.73
N GLU A 16 -9.39 -22.38 -5.04
CA GLU A 16 -10.23 -23.43 -5.61
C GLU A 16 -9.77 -24.83 -5.16
N ILE A 17 -8.46 -25.02 -5.01
CA ILE A 17 -7.86 -26.31 -4.63
C ILE A 17 -8.07 -26.60 -3.15
N LYS A 18 -8.11 -25.59 -2.28
CA LYS A 18 -8.25 -25.77 -0.82
C LYS A 18 -9.49 -26.59 -0.42
N HIS A 19 -10.61 -26.44 -1.13
CA HIS A 19 -11.89 -27.09 -0.81
C HIS A 19 -12.08 -28.45 -1.48
N LEU A 20 -11.17 -28.87 -2.36
CA LEU A 20 -11.28 -30.13 -3.07
C LEU A 20 -11.03 -31.34 -2.14
N PRO A 21 -11.71 -32.47 -2.39
CA PRO A 21 -11.36 -33.74 -1.78
C PRO A 21 -9.91 -34.12 -2.13
N ILE A 22 -9.24 -34.85 -1.23
CA ILE A 22 -7.80 -35.13 -1.30
C ILE A 22 -7.40 -35.74 -2.66
N ARG A 23 -8.23 -36.63 -3.22
CA ARG A 23 -7.99 -37.27 -4.51
C ARG A 23 -7.84 -36.28 -5.67
N GLU A 24 -8.65 -35.24 -5.68
CA GLU A 24 -8.68 -34.24 -6.75
C GLU A 24 -7.55 -33.19 -6.57
N LYS A 25 -7.16 -32.92 -5.32
CA LYS A 25 -5.93 -32.16 -5.02
C LYS A 25 -4.69 -32.87 -5.56
N LEU A 26 -4.60 -34.19 -5.33
CA LEU A 26 -3.50 -35.01 -5.81
C LEU A 26 -3.44 -35.03 -7.34
N GLU A 27 -4.59 -35.17 -8.01
CA GLU A 27 -4.67 -35.12 -9.47
C GLU A 27 -4.21 -33.76 -10.04
N LYS A 28 -4.56 -32.64 -9.39
CA LYS A 28 -4.09 -31.30 -9.77
C LYS A 28 -2.60 -31.10 -9.50
N ILE A 29 -2.06 -31.67 -8.43
CA ILE A 29 -0.61 -31.65 -8.15
C ILE A 29 0.15 -32.48 -9.18
N GLU A 30 -0.36 -33.67 -9.54
CA GLU A 30 0.22 -34.55 -10.55
C GLU A 30 0.21 -33.90 -11.95
N LYS A 31 -0.85 -33.13 -12.26
CA LYS A 31 -0.94 -32.30 -13.48
C LYS A 31 -0.10 -31.01 -13.43
N GLY A 32 0.60 -30.73 -12.33
CA GLY A 32 1.44 -29.53 -12.16
C GLY A 32 0.65 -28.22 -12.00
N GLU A 33 -0.63 -28.30 -11.65
CA GLU A 33 -1.50 -27.12 -11.48
C GLU A 33 -1.50 -26.59 -10.05
N ALA A 34 -0.96 -27.36 -9.09
CA ALA A 34 -0.82 -27.00 -7.68
C ALA A 34 0.45 -27.60 -7.08
N HIS A 35 0.90 -26.99 -5.98
CA HIS A 35 2.04 -27.46 -5.21
C HIS A 35 1.70 -27.40 -3.72
N TRP A 36 2.40 -28.19 -2.90
CA TRP A 36 2.29 -28.07 -1.46
C TRP A 36 2.90 -26.74 -0.97
N PHE A 37 2.23 -26.10 -0.01
CA PHE A 37 2.74 -24.86 0.59
C PHE A 37 4.16 -25.05 1.16
N PHE A 38 4.36 -26.11 1.95
CA PHE A 38 5.68 -26.54 2.37
C PHE A 38 6.10 -27.77 1.56
N PRO A 39 7.33 -27.83 1.04
CA PRO A 39 8.40 -26.84 1.21
C PRO A 39 8.44 -25.73 0.13
N HIS A 40 7.71 -25.87 -0.97
CA HIS A 40 7.87 -25.04 -2.17
C HIS A 40 7.69 -23.54 -1.91
N HIS A 41 6.51 -23.14 -1.42
CA HIS A 41 6.21 -21.72 -1.22
C HIS A 41 7.11 -21.10 -0.13
N VAL A 42 7.42 -21.87 0.92
CA VAL A 42 8.31 -21.39 1.98
C VAL A 42 9.71 -21.07 1.44
N PHE A 43 10.27 -21.92 0.57
CA PHE A 43 11.56 -21.62 -0.06
C PHE A 43 11.50 -20.40 -0.99
N GLU A 44 10.44 -20.25 -1.78
CA GLU A 44 10.23 -19.05 -2.61
C GLU A 44 10.19 -17.78 -1.76
N GLN A 45 9.48 -17.80 -0.63
CA GLN A 45 9.39 -16.68 0.29
C GLN A 45 10.74 -16.35 0.94
N VAL A 46 11.51 -17.36 1.35
CA VAL A 46 12.87 -17.16 1.91
C VAL A 46 13.78 -16.48 0.88
N ILE A 47 13.73 -16.91 -0.38
CA ILE A 47 14.52 -16.28 -1.45
C ILE A 47 14.11 -14.81 -1.62
N ILE A 48 12.81 -14.51 -1.66
CA ILE A 48 12.30 -13.13 -1.75
C ILE A 48 12.78 -12.29 -0.56
N ILE A 49 12.69 -12.82 0.66
CA ILE A 49 13.13 -12.13 1.89
C ILE A 49 14.63 -11.82 1.81
N LEU A 50 15.46 -12.80 1.42
CA LEU A 50 16.90 -12.61 1.29
C LEU A 50 17.23 -11.55 0.22
N LEU A 51 16.51 -11.52 -0.89
CA LEU A 51 16.68 -10.51 -1.94
C LEU A 51 16.32 -9.12 -1.42
N VAL A 52 15.15 -8.96 -0.81
CA VAL A 52 14.70 -7.67 -0.24
C VAL A 52 15.68 -7.19 0.83
N MET A 53 16.13 -8.08 1.71
CA MET A 53 17.11 -7.76 2.74
C MET A 53 18.46 -7.35 2.14
N GLY A 54 18.91 -8.05 1.09
CA GLY A 54 20.11 -7.68 0.34
C GLY A 54 20.02 -6.28 -0.25
N VAL A 55 18.87 -5.90 -0.82
CA VAL A 55 18.63 -4.54 -1.33
C VAL A 55 18.68 -3.51 -0.20
N ILE A 56 18.00 -3.76 0.92
CA ILE A 56 17.99 -2.83 2.07
C ILE A 56 19.41 -2.65 2.65
N ILE A 57 20.15 -3.74 2.87
CA ILE A 57 21.53 -3.69 3.37
C ILE A 57 22.41 -2.91 2.41
N SER A 58 22.26 -3.15 1.11
CA SER A 58 23.02 -2.42 0.08
C SER A 58 22.70 -0.94 0.10
N LEU A 59 21.42 -0.55 0.22
CA LEU A 59 21.01 0.84 0.31
C LEU A 59 21.58 1.53 1.55
N VAL A 60 21.49 0.91 2.72
CA VAL A 60 22.04 1.49 3.98
C VAL A 60 23.57 1.60 3.94
N THR A 61 24.24 0.66 3.28
CA THR A 61 25.71 0.67 3.16
C THR A 61 26.18 1.73 2.16
N LEU A 62 25.49 1.88 1.03
CA LEU A 62 25.85 2.85 -0.01
C LEU A 62 25.39 4.28 0.31
N PHE A 63 24.26 4.40 1.00
CA PHE A 63 23.62 5.67 1.37
C PHE A 63 23.30 5.66 2.87
N PRO A 64 24.32 5.78 3.74
CA PRO A 64 24.10 5.74 5.18
C PRO A 64 23.18 6.88 5.62
N PRO A 65 22.13 6.60 6.41
CA PRO A 65 21.22 7.64 6.86
C PRO A 65 21.96 8.61 7.79
N HIS A 66 21.82 9.91 7.52
CA HIS A 66 22.41 10.94 8.37
C HIS A 66 21.53 11.14 9.60
N LEU A 67 22.09 10.96 10.80
CA LEU A 67 21.48 11.44 12.03
C LEU A 67 21.73 12.95 12.06
N GLY A 68 20.66 13.75 11.96
CA GLY A 68 20.75 15.21 11.96
C GLY A 68 21.32 15.78 13.27
N GLU A 69 21.26 17.11 13.41
CA GLU A 69 21.70 17.77 14.63
C GLU A 69 20.90 17.31 15.86
N LYS A 70 21.50 17.48 17.05
CA LYS A 70 20.80 17.19 18.31
C LYS A 70 19.57 18.09 18.42
N ALA A 71 18.45 17.51 18.85
CA ALA A 71 17.21 18.25 19.01
C ALA A 71 17.37 19.39 20.04
N ASP A 72 16.97 20.59 19.64
CA ASP A 72 16.86 21.77 20.50
C ASP A 72 15.37 22.14 20.62
N PRO A 73 14.78 22.13 21.84
CA PRO A 73 13.36 22.46 22.02
C PRO A 73 13.01 23.93 21.76
N PHE A 74 13.99 24.83 21.65
CA PHE A 74 13.78 26.27 21.43
C PHE A 74 14.02 26.70 19.98
N VAL A 75 14.51 25.79 19.12
CA VAL A 75 14.85 26.09 17.73
C VAL A 75 14.14 25.13 16.79
N THR A 76 13.27 25.67 15.93
CA THR A 76 12.65 24.92 14.85
C THR A 76 13.47 25.12 13.57
N PRO A 77 14.00 24.06 12.94
CA PRO A 77 14.71 24.17 11.67
C PRO A 77 13.83 24.76 10.55
N GLU A 78 14.42 25.60 9.68
CA GLU A 78 13.67 26.32 8.63
C GLU A 78 13.01 25.40 7.59
N HIS A 79 13.58 24.21 7.34
CA HIS A 79 13.08 23.24 6.35
C HIS A 79 12.55 21.96 7.01
N ILE A 80 11.81 22.09 8.12
CA ILE A 80 11.22 20.93 8.79
C ILE A 80 10.07 20.33 7.96
N LYS A 81 10.30 19.12 7.45
CA LYS A 81 9.30 18.28 6.77
C LYS A 81 9.33 16.89 7.39
N PRO A 82 8.19 16.18 7.41
CA PRO A 82 8.19 14.80 7.88
C PRO A 82 8.82 13.89 6.84
N GLU A 83 8.98 12.63 7.20
CA GLU A 83 9.50 11.60 6.31
C GLU A 83 8.61 11.40 5.08
N TRP A 84 9.20 10.89 3.99
CA TRP A 84 8.56 10.81 2.67
C TRP A 84 7.22 10.07 2.68
N TYR A 85 7.05 9.06 3.53
CA TYR A 85 5.81 8.29 3.68
C TYR A 85 4.69 9.06 4.40
N PHE A 86 4.99 10.19 5.04
CA PHE A 86 4.01 11.09 5.66
C PHE A 86 3.70 12.35 4.83
N LEU A 87 4.44 12.60 3.74
CA LEU A 87 4.29 13.83 2.95
C LEU A 87 2.88 14.00 2.35
N ALA A 88 2.21 12.92 1.95
CA ALA A 88 0.84 13.00 1.46
C ALA A 88 -0.14 13.51 2.53
N GLY A 89 -0.04 12.99 3.76
CA GLY A 89 -0.86 13.42 4.90
C GLY A 89 -0.53 14.85 5.33
N TYR A 90 0.76 15.21 5.32
CA TYR A 90 1.22 16.58 5.55
C TYR A 90 0.63 17.57 4.54
N GLN A 91 0.67 17.24 3.24
CA GLN A 91 0.09 18.10 2.21
C GLN A 91 -1.43 18.19 2.34
N PHE A 92 -2.10 17.11 2.72
CA PHE A 92 -3.53 17.13 3.02
C PHE A 92 -3.87 18.08 4.16
N LEU A 93 -3.05 18.13 5.23
CA LEU A 93 -3.22 19.09 6.33
C LEU A 93 -3.07 20.54 5.85
N LYS A 94 -2.10 20.84 4.99
CA LYS A 94 -1.93 22.18 4.40
C LYS A 94 -3.12 22.58 3.53
N ILE A 95 -3.63 21.66 2.70
CA ILE A 95 -4.80 21.93 1.85
C ILE A 95 -6.05 22.22 2.69
N ALA A 96 -6.15 21.69 3.91
CA ALA A 96 -7.26 21.98 4.80
C ALA A 96 -7.36 23.47 5.19
N GLU A 97 -6.32 24.29 4.95
CA GLU A 97 -6.37 25.76 5.10
C GLU A 97 -7.44 26.42 4.22
N ILE A 98 -7.86 25.78 3.12
CA ILE A 98 -8.98 26.26 2.29
C ILE A 98 -10.28 26.40 3.09
N PHE A 99 -10.41 25.69 4.22
CA PHE A 99 -11.56 25.76 5.12
C PHE A 99 -11.48 26.85 6.19
N GLU A 100 -10.50 27.77 6.11
CA GLU A 100 -10.34 28.85 7.09
C GLU A 100 -11.59 29.75 7.21
N PHE A 101 -12.41 29.83 6.16
CA PHE A 101 -13.67 30.57 6.18
C PHE A 101 -14.69 30.05 7.21
N PHE A 102 -14.55 28.80 7.68
CA PHE A 102 -15.36 28.23 8.77
C PHE A 102 -14.83 28.58 10.17
N GLY A 103 -13.73 29.33 10.26
CA GLY A 103 -13.11 29.77 11.50
C GLY A 103 -11.68 29.26 11.66
N ARG A 104 -10.88 29.95 12.50
CA ARG A 104 -9.44 29.68 12.68
C ARG A 104 -9.08 28.26 13.12
N GLY A 105 -10.02 27.56 13.80
CA GLY A 105 -9.82 26.18 14.23
C GLY A 105 -10.19 25.12 13.18
N ALA A 106 -10.95 25.50 12.14
CA ALA A 106 -11.52 24.56 11.19
C ALA A 106 -10.45 23.80 10.38
N PRO A 107 -9.40 24.44 9.82
CA PRO A 107 -8.36 23.72 9.09
C PRO A 107 -7.72 22.58 9.86
N LYS A 108 -7.38 22.81 11.15
CA LYS A 108 -6.74 21.81 12.00
C LYS A 108 -7.65 20.61 12.24
N ILE A 109 -8.91 20.86 12.58
CA ILE A 109 -9.89 19.81 12.88
C ILE A 109 -10.23 19.01 11.61
N ILE A 110 -10.53 19.70 10.51
CA ILE A 110 -10.90 19.08 9.24
C ILE A 110 -9.72 18.29 8.66
N GLY A 111 -8.51 18.82 8.74
CA GLY A 111 -7.32 18.14 8.24
C GLY A 111 -7.02 16.83 8.98
N VAL A 112 -7.17 16.81 10.31
CA VAL A 112 -6.95 15.59 11.12
C VAL A 112 -8.09 14.60 10.94
N ILE A 113 -9.35 15.04 11.06
CA ILE A 113 -10.52 14.17 10.92
C ILE A 113 -10.61 13.61 9.48
N GLY A 114 -10.31 14.43 8.47
CA GLY A 114 -10.37 14.03 7.07
C GLY A 114 -9.45 12.85 6.75
N GLN A 115 -8.23 12.82 7.31
CA GLN A 115 -7.33 11.68 7.17
C GLN A 115 -7.90 10.41 7.82
N GLY A 116 -8.47 10.55 9.02
CA GLY A 116 -9.16 9.45 9.70
C GLY A 116 -10.34 8.92 8.87
N ILE A 117 -11.13 9.80 8.25
CA ILE A 117 -12.25 9.43 7.38
C ILE A 117 -11.74 8.65 6.16
N ILE A 118 -10.64 9.05 5.52
CA ILE A 118 -10.08 8.32 4.37
C ILE A 118 -9.73 6.87 4.75
N ILE A 119 -9.02 6.68 5.86
CA ILE A 119 -8.65 5.33 6.34
C ILE A 119 -9.91 4.54 6.72
N PHE A 120 -10.85 5.16 7.42
CA PHE A 120 -12.11 4.54 7.80
C PHE A 120 -12.90 4.07 6.57
N LEU A 121 -12.99 4.90 5.52
CA LEU A 121 -13.64 4.56 4.26
C LEU A 121 -12.97 3.37 3.56
N LEU A 122 -11.64 3.25 3.61
CA LEU A 122 -10.92 2.10 3.06
C LEU A 122 -11.17 0.81 3.86
N ILE A 123 -11.27 0.90 5.19
CA ILE A 123 -11.58 -0.25 6.05
C ILE A 123 -13.00 -0.77 5.78
N ILE A 124 -13.96 0.14 5.61
CA ILE A 124 -15.36 -0.23 5.36
C ILE A 124 -15.64 -0.55 3.89
N PHE A 125 -14.73 -0.20 2.97
CA PHE A 125 -14.84 -0.46 1.53
C PHE A 125 -15.28 -1.88 1.16
N PRO A 126 -14.70 -2.99 1.70
CA PRO A 126 -15.13 -4.35 1.36
C PRO A 126 -16.59 -4.67 1.73
N PHE A 127 -17.22 -3.93 2.65
CA PHE A 127 -18.62 -4.13 3.02
C PHE A 127 -19.60 -3.46 2.06
N PHE A 128 -19.16 -2.35 1.44
CA PHE A 128 -19.89 -1.66 0.38
C PHE A 128 -19.67 -2.32 -0.97
N ASP A 129 -18.46 -2.79 -1.24
CA ASP A 129 -18.11 -3.46 -2.49
C ASP A 129 -18.47 -4.96 -2.49
N ARG A 130 -19.76 -5.23 -2.75
CA ARG A 130 -20.32 -6.58 -2.82
C ARG A 130 -20.30 -7.21 -4.22
N HIS A 131 -19.50 -6.66 -5.15
CA HIS A 131 -19.47 -7.17 -6.51
C HIS A 131 -18.91 -8.61 -6.56
N PRO A 132 -19.54 -9.55 -7.30
CA PRO A 132 -19.13 -10.95 -7.32
C PRO A 132 -17.79 -11.18 -8.04
N GLU A 133 -17.53 -10.41 -9.09
CA GLU A 133 -16.23 -10.43 -9.79
C GLU A 133 -15.15 -9.77 -8.91
N ARG A 134 -13.94 -10.30 -8.94
CA ARG A 134 -12.78 -9.78 -8.17
C ARG A 134 -11.64 -9.32 -9.08
N HIS A 135 -11.67 -9.71 -10.35
CA HIS A 135 -10.62 -9.38 -11.30
C HIS A 135 -10.61 -7.87 -11.65
N PRO A 136 -9.49 -7.14 -11.46
CA PRO A 136 -9.43 -5.69 -11.68
C PRO A 136 -9.84 -5.25 -13.09
N LEU A 137 -9.40 -5.98 -14.13
CA LEU A 137 -9.74 -5.65 -15.53
C LEU A 137 -11.23 -5.84 -15.85
N ARG A 138 -11.96 -6.61 -15.04
CA ARG A 138 -13.41 -6.83 -15.22
C ARG A 138 -14.24 -5.88 -14.36
N ARG A 139 -13.59 -4.97 -13.63
CA ARG A 139 -14.22 -3.98 -12.74
C ARG A 139 -13.66 -2.59 -13.04
N PRO A 140 -13.89 -2.06 -14.26
CA PRO A 140 -13.24 -0.84 -14.71
C PRO A 140 -13.50 0.36 -13.78
N ILE A 141 -14.71 0.49 -13.22
CA ILE A 141 -15.05 1.60 -12.32
C ILE A 141 -14.29 1.50 -10.99
N ALA A 142 -14.32 0.34 -10.33
CA ALA A 142 -13.63 0.16 -9.04
C ALA A 142 -12.11 0.29 -9.20
N THR A 143 -11.57 -0.29 -10.28
CA THR A 143 -10.15 -0.18 -10.63
C THR A 143 -9.76 1.26 -10.95
N PHE A 144 -10.60 2.00 -11.69
CA PHE A 144 -10.37 3.41 -11.97
C PHE A 144 -10.34 4.26 -10.69
N ILE A 145 -11.30 4.06 -9.77
CA ILE A 145 -11.31 4.76 -8.47
C ILE A 145 -10.05 4.42 -7.66
N GLY A 146 -9.65 3.14 -7.61
CA GLY A 146 -8.43 2.72 -6.92
C GLY A 146 -7.17 3.35 -7.51
N ILE A 147 -7.06 3.43 -8.83
CA ILE A 147 -5.97 4.12 -9.53
C ILE A 147 -5.99 5.61 -9.21
N LEU A 148 -7.17 6.25 -9.23
CA LEU A 148 -7.30 7.67 -8.92
C LEU A 148 -6.87 7.98 -7.47
N LEU A 149 -7.23 7.12 -6.52
CA LEU A 149 -6.79 7.24 -5.12
C LEU A 149 -5.26 7.08 -4.99
N ALA A 150 -4.67 6.10 -5.68
CA ALA A 150 -3.22 5.90 -5.69
C ALA A 150 -2.48 7.08 -6.34
N LEU A 151 -2.97 7.59 -7.48
CA LEU A 151 -2.41 8.76 -8.14
C LEU A 151 -2.55 10.01 -7.28
N SER A 152 -3.70 10.21 -6.63
CA SER A 152 -3.90 11.31 -5.68
C SER A 152 -2.86 11.26 -4.56
N PHE A 153 -2.62 10.09 -3.97
CA PHE A 153 -1.59 9.92 -2.93
C PHE A 153 -0.18 10.28 -3.44
N ILE A 154 0.18 9.84 -4.65
CA ILE A 154 1.47 10.17 -5.28
C ILE A 154 1.58 11.68 -5.53
N VAL A 155 0.55 12.30 -6.11
CA VAL A 155 0.52 13.75 -6.39
C VAL A 155 0.65 14.54 -5.09
N MET A 156 -0.06 14.16 -4.04
CA MET A 156 0.05 14.81 -2.72
C MET A 156 1.43 14.61 -2.10
N THR A 157 2.05 13.45 -2.26
CA THR A 157 3.44 13.19 -1.80
C THR A 157 4.42 14.12 -2.51
N ILE A 158 4.33 14.22 -3.83
CA ILE A 158 5.20 15.08 -4.64
C ILE A 158 4.97 16.56 -4.29
N TRP A 159 3.72 16.98 -4.18
CA TRP A 159 3.39 18.36 -3.82
C TRP A 159 3.83 18.70 -2.39
N GLY A 160 3.64 17.79 -1.43
CA GLY A 160 4.15 17.94 -0.07
C GLY A 160 5.67 18.07 -0.01
N TYR A 161 6.38 17.40 -0.93
CA TYR A 161 7.82 17.54 -1.05
C TYR A 161 8.25 18.93 -1.55
N TYR A 162 7.57 19.50 -2.54
CA TYR A 162 7.97 20.76 -3.18
C TYR A 162 7.34 22.03 -2.59
N SER A 163 6.27 21.92 -1.80
CA SER A 163 5.61 23.05 -1.14
C SER A 163 6.18 23.36 0.25
#